data_AF-A0A358KLQ2-F1
#
_entry.id   AF-A0A358KLQ2-F1
#
_cell.length_a   1.000
_cell.length_b   1.000
_cell.length_c   1.000
_cell.angle_alpha   90.00
_cell.angle_beta   90.00
_cell.angle_gamma   90.00
#
_symmetry.space_group_name_H-M   'P 1'
#
loop_
_entity.id
_entity.type
_entity.pdbx_description
1 polymer ?
#
loop_
_entity_poly.entity_id
_entity_poly.type
_entity_poly.pdbx_seq_one_letter_code
_entity_poly.pdbx_strand_id
1 'polypeptide(L)' 'RALNIRDILVERGVSADRIRTMTLGEDRPADPSLTESAYRLNRRGEFVLLTPKPGN' A
#
# COMPACT_ATOMS: atom_id res chain seq x y z
N ARG A 1 -8.02 -7.18 -0.27
CA ARG A 1 -6.90 -7.25 0.72
C ARG A 1 -6.68 -5.91 1.41
N ALA A 2 -6.47 -4.82 0.67
CA ALA A 2 -6.25 -3.50 1.27
C ALA A 2 -7.40 -2.96 2.15
N LEU A 3 -8.67 -3.28 1.83
CA LEU A 3 -9.81 -2.89 2.66
C LEU A 3 -9.77 -3.51 4.07
N ASN A 4 -9.50 -4.81 4.17
CA ASN A 4 -9.40 -5.50 5.47
C ASN A 4 -8.27 -4.89 6.35
N ILE A 5 -7.15 -4.53 5.73
CA ILE A 5 -6.04 -3.85 6.41
C ILE A 5 -6.48 -2.48 6.96
N ARG A 6 -7.20 -1.68 6.16
CA ARG A 6 -7.77 -0.40 6.60
C ARG A 6 -8.69 -0.61 7.80
N ASP A 7 -9.58 -1.59 7.73
CA ASP A 7 -10.58 -1.84 8.76
C ASP A 7 -9.91 -2.23 10.10
N ILE A 8 -8.87 -3.07 10.07
CA ILE A 8 -8.05 -3.40 11.26
C ILE A 8 -7.34 -2.17 11.84
N LEU A 9 -6.82 -1.28 11.00
CA LEU A 9 -6.14 -0.06 11.47
C LEU A 9 -7.11 0.92 12.11
N VAL A 10 -8.33 1.04 11.57
CA VAL A 10 -9.41 1.84 12.15
C VAL A 10 -9.84 1.28 13.50
N GLU A 11 -10.00 -0.04 13.62
CA GLU A 11 -10.30 -0.71 14.89
C GLU A 11 -9.23 -0.43 15.96
N ARG A 12 -7.97 -0.32 15.55
CA ARG A 12 -6.85 0.05 16.44
C ARG A 12 -6.74 1.55 16.75
N GLY A 13 -7.71 2.36 16.31
CA GLY A 13 -7.79 3.78 16.65
C GLY A 13 -7.10 4.72 15.65
N VAL A 14 -6.65 4.24 14.50
CA VAL A 14 -6.18 5.12 13.41
C VAL A 14 -7.39 5.71 12.70
N SER A 15 -7.55 7.03 12.75
CA SER A 15 -8.65 7.69 12.05
C SER A 15 -8.62 7.41 10.55
N ALA A 16 -9.79 7.09 9.96
CA ALA A 16 -9.91 6.59 8.59
C ALA A 16 -9.48 7.63 7.53
N ASP A 17 -9.61 8.91 7.83
CA ASP A 17 -9.12 10.04 7.02
C ASP A 17 -7.60 10.03 6.83
N ARG A 18 -6.85 9.40 7.74
CA ARG A 18 -5.39 9.27 7.65
C ARG A 18 -4.94 8.06 6.82
N ILE A 19 -5.86 7.19 6.39
CA ILE A 19 -5.54 5.96 5.66
C ILE A 19 -5.93 6.13 4.19
N ARG A 20 -4.92 6.23 3.33
CA ARG A 20 -5.14 6.26 1.87
C ARG A 20 -4.81 4.90 1.26
N THR A 21 -5.83 4.24 0.71
CA THR A 21 -5.64 3.03 -0.10
C THR A 21 -5.40 3.43 -1.55
N MET A 22 -4.30 2.97 -2.14
CA MET A 22 -3.99 3.16 -3.56
C MET A 22 -3.74 1.81 -4.21
N THR A 23 -4.30 1.61 -5.40
CA THR A 23 -3.98 0.48 -6.27
C THR A 23 -3.07 0.98 -7.38
N LEU A 24 -1.82 0.50 -7.41
CA LEU A 24 -0.82 0.90 -8.40
C LEU A 24 -0.80 -0.01 -9.64
N GLY A 25 -1.70 -1.00 -9.71
CA GLY A 25 -1.81 -1.91 -10.86
C GLY A 25 -0.47 -2.53 -11.26
N GLU A 26 -0.23 -2.62 -12.57
CA GLU A 26 1.03 -3.04 -13.17
C GLU A 26 2.00 -1.87 -13.37
N ASP A 27 1.65 -0.65 -12.95
CA ASP A 27 2.41 0.58 -13.25
C ASP A 27 3.70 0.70 -12.41
N ARG A 28 3.85 -0.09 -11.35
CA ARG A 28 5.05 -0.10 -10.49
C ARG A 28 5.49 -1.52 -10.11
N PRO A 29 6.04 -2.30 -11.05
CA PRO A 29 6.60 -3.61 -10.73
C PRO A 29 7.87 -3.43 -9.85
N ALA A 30 8.11 -4.34 -8.90
CA ALA A 30 9.46 -4.45 -8.29
C ALA A 30 10.46 -5.03 -9.27
N ASP A 31 10.01 -5.98 -10.07
CA ASP A 31 10.80 -6.62 -11.12
C ASP A 31 10.02 -6.55 -12.43
N PRO A 32 10.48 -5.80 -13.44
CA PRO A 32 9.76 -5.67 -14.72
C PRO A 32 9.84 -6.94 -15.59
N SER A 33 10.56 -7.97 -15.17
CA SER A 33 10.71 -9.21 -15.92
C SER A 33 9.38 -9.98 -16.02
N LEU A 34 9.15 -10.67 -17.14
CA LEU A 34 7.95 -11.47 -17.39
C LEU A 34 8.09 -12.92 -16.91
N THR A 35 8.78 -13.13 -15.78
CA THR A 35 9.05 -14.46 -15.22
C THR A 35 8.11 -14.75 -14.05
N GLU A 36 7.81 -16.03 -13.78
CA GLU A 36 6.94 -16.41 -12.65
C GLU A 36 7.49 -15.93 -11.30
N SER A 37 8.81 -15.85 -11.16
CA SER A 37 9.46 -15.25 -9.99
C SER A 37 9.15 -13.76 -9.86
N ALA A 38 9.25 -13.00 -10.95
CA ALA A 38 8.95 -11.57 -10.97
C ALA A 38 7.45 -11.30 -10.72
N TYR A 39 6.55 -12.09 -11.34
CA TYR A 39 5.11 -12.00 -11.04
C TYR A 39 4.81 -12.28 -9.56
N ARG A 40 5.52 -13.22 -8.92
CA ARG A 40 5.38 -13.47 -7.49
C ARG A 40 5.83 -12.27 -6.65
N LEU A 41 6.93 -11.61 -7.01
CA LEU A 41 7.44 -10.41 -6.34
C LEU A 41 6.55 -9.18 -6.54
N ASN A 42 5.89 -9.08 -7.69
CA ASN A 42 5.03 -7.95 -8.04
C ASN A 42 3.64 -8.02 -7.40
N ARG A 43 3.18 -9.20 -6.96
CA ARG A 43 1.92 -9.37 -6.19
C ARG A 43 2.11 -9.04 -4.71
N ARG A 44 2.57 -7.82 -4.39
CA ARG A 44 2.80 -7.37 -3.01
C ARG A 44 1.87 -6.23 -2.59
N GLY A 45 1.62 -6.13 -1.29
CA GLY A 45 1.01 -4.96 -0.66
C GLY A 45 2.07 -4.21 0.14
N GLU A 46 2.18 -2.90 -0.06
CA GLU A 46 3.13 -2.06 0.66
C GLU A 46 2.43 -1.16 1.67
N PHE A 47 3.11 -0.92 2.79
CA PHE A 47 2.71 0.06 3.80
C PHE A 47 3.67 1.24 3.73
N VAL A 48 3.15 2.43 3.43
CA VAL A 48 3.94 3.67 3.40
C VAL A 48 3.45 4.56 4.53
N LEU A 49 4.33 4.81 5.50
CA LEU A 49 4.07 5.79 6.56
C LEU A 49 4.46 7.18 6.06
N LEU A 50 3.50 8.08 6.01
CA LEU A 50 3.72 9.47 5.62
C LEU A 50 3.79 10.34 6.88
N THR A 51 4.81 11.19 6.96
CA THR A 51 4.84 12.29 7.92
C THR A 51 4.13 13.50 7.30
N PRO A 52 3.26 14.20 8.05
CA PRO A 52 2.68 15.44 7.56
C PRO A 52 3.80 16.43 7.24
N LYS A 53 3.65 17.18 6.15
CA LYS A 53 4.60 18.22 5.79
C LYS A 53 4.69 19.21 6.96
N PRO A 54 5.88 19.54 7.47
CA PRO A 54 6.00 20.57 8.51
C PRO A 54 5.36 21.86 7.97
N GLY A 55 4.49 22.46 8.77
CA GLY A 55 3.77 23.68 8.39
C GLY A 55 4.75 24.80 8.05
N ASN A 56 4.46 25.56 6.99
CA ASN A 56 5.12 26.82 6.69
C ASN A 56 4.70 27.89 7.70
#